data_AF-A0A0R0FCL1-F1
#
_entry.id   AF-A0A0R0FCL1-F1
#
_cell.length_a   1.000
_cell.length_b   1.000
_cell.length_c   1.000
_cell.angle_alpha   90.00
_cell.angle_beta   90.00
_cell.angle_gamma   90.00
#
_symmetry.space_group_name_H-M   'P 1'
#
loop_
_entity.id
_entity.type
_entity.pdbx_description
1 polymer ?
#
loop_
_entity_poly.entity_id
_entity_poly.type
_entity_poly.pdbx_seq_one_letter_code
_entity_poly.pdbx_strand_id
1 'polypeptide(L)' 'MYDDIATNELNPTHGVIINHLEGEDLYAGVPKTLIYFYEPIELEQYQLIEGKVTLSQSQGNHRNLNIELVYVYWA' A
#
# COMPACT_ATOMS: atom_id res chain seq x y z
N MET A 1 5.16 2.17 1.06
CA MET A 1 5.96 2.37 -0.16
C MET A 1 4.97 2.55 -1.29
N TYR A 2 5.08 3.62 -2.07
CA TYR A 2 4.35 3.66 -3.33
C TYR A 2 4.96 2.57 -4.23
N ASP A 3 4.11 1.66 -4.71
CA ASP A 3 4.53 0.43 -5.38
C ASP A 3 4.80 0.66 -6.89
N ASP A 4 5.41 1.80 -7.22
CA ASP A 4 5.55 2.33 -8.57
C ASP A 4 6.99 2.27 -9.11
N ILE A 5 7.96 1.85 -8.30
CA ILE A 5 9.38 1.78 -8.68
C ILE A 5 9.70 0.50 -9.45
N ALA A 6 9.27 -0.67 -8.94
CA ALA A 6 9.59 -1.96 -9.56
C ALA A 6 9.04 -2.09 -10.99
N THR A 7 7.87 -1.49 -11.25
CA THR A 7 7.17 -1.52 -12.54
C THR A 7 7.32 -0.23 -13.34
N ASN A 8 8.16 0.71 -12.90
CA ASN A 8 8.38 1.95 -13.63
C ASN A 8 9.01 1.66 -15.00
N GLU A 9 8.57 2.34 -16.05
CA GLU A 9 9.14 2.20 -17.40
C GLU A 9 10.64 2.55 -17.46
N LEU A 10 11.12 3.36 -16.51
CA LEU A 10 12.53 3.74 -16.37
C LEU A 10 13.37 2.73 -15.57
N ASN A 11 12.75 1.70 -14.98
CA ASN A 11 13.51 0.66 -14.29
C ASN A 11 14.20 -0.25 -15.33
N PRO A 12 15.54 -0.24 -15.44
CA PRO A 12 16.24 -1.06 -16.42
C PRO A 12 16.08 -2.57 -16.15
N THR A 13 15.72 -2.96 -14.93
CA THR A 13 15.47 -4.35 -14.54
C THR A 13 14.08 -4.47 -13.92
N HIS A 14 13.05 -4.54 -14.77
CA HIS A 14 11.65 -4.61 -14.33
C HIS A 14 11.41 -5.70 -13.26
N GLY A 15 10.70 -5.32 -12.21
CA GLY A 15 10.36 -6.19 -11.09
C GLY A 15 11.45 -6.34 -10.04
N VAL A 16 12.64 -5.76 -10.23
CA VAL A 16 13.76 -5.84 -9.29
C VAL A 16 14.03 -4.47 -8.67
N ILE A 17 14.26 -4.43 -7.35
CA ILE A 17 14.76 -3.24 -6.65
C ILE A 17 15.99 -3.63 -5.83
N ILE A 18 17.09 -2.88 -6.04
CA ILE A 18 18.33 -3.00 -5.26
C ILE A 18 18.57 -1.73 -4.45
N ASN A 19 19.20 -1.85 -3.29
CA ASN A 19 19.53 -0.70 -2.41
C ASN A 19 21.05 -0.47 -2.25
N HIS A 20 21.89 -1.23 -2.94
CA HIS A 20 23.33 -1.02 -3.02
C HIS A 20 23.88 -1.65 -4.31
N LEU A 21 25.10 -1.26 -4.68
CA LEU A 21 25.81 -1.83 -5.82
C LEU A 21 25.97 -3.34 -5.61
N GLU A 22 25.65 -4.14 -6.64
CA GLU A 22 25.68 -5.62 -6.61
C GLU A 22 24.73 -6.27 -5.59
N GLY A 23 23.72 -5.54 -5.10
CA GLY A 23 22.74 -6.06 -4.16
C GLY A 23 21.78 -7.08 -4.76
N GLU A 24 21.21 -7.91 -3.88
CA GLU A 24 20.12 -8.82 -4.21
C GLU A 24 18.79 -8.07 -4.45
N ASP A 25 17.84 -8.75 -5.09
CA ASP A 25 16.49 -8.21 -5.23
C ASP A 25 15.81 -8.12 -3.86
N LEU A 26 15.55 -6.88 -3.43
CA LEU A 26 14.87 -6.58 -2.18
C LEU A 26 13.37 -6.37 -2.38
N TYR A 27 12.88 -6.37 -3.62
CA TYR A 27 11.45 -6.20 -3.90
C TYR A 27 10.67 -7.51 -3.75
N ALA A 28 11.26 -8.63 -4.17
CA ALA A 28 10.68 -9.95 -4.00
C ALA A 28 10.36 -10.23 -2.52
N GLY A 29 9.12 -10.65 -2.26
CA GLY A 29 8.67 -11.02 -0.92
C GLY A 29 8.29 -9.83 -0.02
N VAL A 30 8.48 -8.58 -0.44
CA VAL A 30 7.98 -7.42 0.32
C VAL A 30 6.45 -7.47 0.36
N PRO A 31 5.83 -7.53 1.56
CA PRO A 31 4.38 -7.59 1.68
C PRO A 31 3.72 -6.34 1.12
N LYS A 32 2.72 -6.54 0.26
CA LYS A 32 1.84 -5.49 -0.26
C LYS A 32 0.48 -5.64 0.41
N THR A 33 -0.03 -4.57 1.00
CA THR A 33 -1.34 -4.57 1.67
C THR A 33 -2.35 -3.85 0.80
N LEU A 34 -3.40 -4.57 0.38
CA LEU A 34 -4.60 -4.00 -0.22
C LEU A 34 -5.66 -3.80 0.87
N ILE A 35 -6.24 -2.60 0.91
CA ILE A 35 -7.38 -2.28 1.77
C ILE A 35 -8.60 -2.15 0.87
N TYR A 36 -9.61 -2.97 1.13
CA TYR A 36 -10.89 -2.94 0.42
C TYR A 36 -11.97 -2.34 1.32
N PHE A 37 -12.87 -1.55 0.73
CA PHE A 37 -14.12 -1.21 1.37
C PHE A 37 -15.02 -2.45 1.36
N TYR A 38 -15.53 -2.84 2.53
CA TYR A 38 -16.39 -4.01 2.65
C TYR A 38 -17.74 -3.79 1.94
N GLU A 39 -18.30 -2.59 2.11
CA GLU A 39 -19.48 -2.15 1.38
C GLU A 39 -19.05 -1.39 0.11
N PRO A 40 -19.57 -1.75 -1.07
CA PRO A 40 -19.33 -1.00 -2.29
C PRO A 40 -19.78 0.45 -2.13
N ILE A 41 -18.91 1.39 -2.51
CA ILE A 41 -19.21 2.82 -2.55
C ILE A 41 -19.40 3.20 -4.02
N GLU A 42 -20.55 3.76 -4.36
CA GLU A 42 -20.78 4.34 -5.68
C GLU A 42 -19.90 5.57 -5.85
N LEU A 43 -19.15 5.63 -6.96
CA LEU A 43 -18.21 6.72 -7.22
C LEU A 43 -18.45 7.38 -8.57
N GLU A 44 -18.41 8.71 -8.58
CA GLU A 44 -18.31 9.48 -9.82
C GLU A 44 -16.86 9.60 -10.30
N GLN A 45 -16.70 9.87 -11.60
CA GLN A 45 -15.38 10.12 -12.16
C GLN A 45 -14.73 11.33 -11.47
N TYR A 46 -13.51 11.14 -10.97
CA TYR A 46 -12.75 12.14 -10.20
C TYR A 46 -13.30 12.49 -8.81
N GLN A 47 -14.25 11.72 -8.27
CA GLN A 47 -14.70 11.92 -6.90
C GLN A 47 -13.54 11.71 -5.92
N LEU A 48 -13.29 12.73 -5.11
CA LEU A 48 -12.27 12.67 -4.07
C LEU A 48 -12.86 11.99 -2.83
N ILE A 49 -12.24 10.89 -2.41
CA ILE A 49 -12.48 10.28 -1.11
C ILE A 49 -11.39 10.76 -0.17
N GLU A 50 -11.78 11.50 0.85
CA GLU A 50 -10.86 11.87 1.92
C GLU A 50 -10.89 10.80 3.00
N GLY A 51 -9.72 10.44 3.50
CA GLY A 51 -9.64 9.43 4.54
C GLY A 51 -8.31 9.43 5.26
N LYS A 52 -8.27 8.63 6.32
CA LYS A 52 -7.13 8.41 7.18
C LYS A 52 -7.01 6.92 7.44
N VAL A 53 -5.82 6.39 7.22
CA VAL A 53 -5.43 5.07 7.69
C VAL A 53 -4.57 5.25 8.94
N THR A 54 -4.97 4.63 10.04
CA THR A 54 -4.16 4.51 11.25
C THR A 54 -3.57 3.10 11.31
N LEU A 55 -2.24 3.01 11.39
CA LEU A 55 -1.53 1.76 11.65
C LEU A 55 -1.05 1.77 13.10
N SER A 56 -1.36 0.72 13.86
CA SER A 56 -0.87 0.59 15.24
C SER A 56 -0.50 -0.86 15.57
N GLN A 57 0.45 -1.04 16.49
CA GLN A 57 0.84 -2.36 16.97
C GLN A 57 -0.23 -2.91 17.93
N SER A 58 -0.74 -4.11 17.67
CA SER A 58 -1.67 -4.78 18.59
C SER A 58 -1.01 -5.08 19.93
N GLN A 59 -1.69 -4.73 21.03
CA GLN A 59 -1.23 -4.99 22.40
C GLN A 59 -1.42 -6.46 22.82
N GLY A 60 -2.40 -7.16 22.23
CA GLY A 60 -2.66 -8.57 22.52
C GLY A 60 -1.68 -9.52 21.83
N ASN A 61 -1.10 -9.10 20.70
CA ASN A 61 -0.08 -9.85 19.98
C ASN A 61 0.82 -8.89 19.17
N HIS A 62 2.10 -8.81 19.53
CA HIS A 62 3.09 -7.95 18.87
C HIS A 62 3.38 -8.33 17.41
N ARG A 63 2.88 -9.48 16.92
CA ARG A 63 2.97 -9.85 15.50
C ARG A 63 1.81 -9.32 14.66
N ASN A 64 0.74 -8.83 15.30
CA ASN A 64 -0.45 -8.35 14.62
C ASN A 64 -0.43 -6.82 14.49
N LEU A 65 -0.59 -6.33 13.27
CA LEU A 65 -0.82 -4.92 12.99
C LEU A 65 -2.32 -4.63 13.01
N ASN A 66 -2.74 -3.61 13.74
CA ASN A 66 -4.09 -3.07 13.63
C ASN A 66 -4.11 -2.02 12.52
N ILE A 67 -5.11 -2.13 11.64
CA ILE A 67 -5.34 -1.19 10.55
C ILE A 67 -6.75 -0.63 10.75
N GLU A 68 -6.85 0.68 10.95
CA GLU A 68 -8.11 1.40 11.06
C GLU A 68 -8.25 2.35 9.87
N LEU A 69 -9.32 2.21 9.10
CA LEU A 69 -9.65 3.08 7.98
C LEU A 69 -10.85 3.95 8.37
N VAL A 70 -10.66 5.27 8.34
CA VAL A 70 -11.72 6.26 8.50
C VAL A 70 -11.78 7.06 7.21
N TYR A 71 -12.96 7.23 6.64
CA TYR A 71 -13.13 7.95 5.39
C TYR A 71 -14.44 8.71 5.36
N VAL A 72 -14.47 9.78 4.58
CA VAL A 72 -15.67 10.55 4.27
C VAL A 72 -15.74 10.65 2.76
N TYR A 73 -16.92 10.37 2.23
CA TYR A 73 -17.24 10.61 0.84
C TYR A 73 -18.48 11.51 0.79
N TRP A 74 -18.49 12.41 -0.17
CA TRP A 74 -19.61 13.31 -0.42
C TRP A 74 -20.33 12.77 -1.65
N ALA A 75 -21.57 12.30 -1.46
CA ALA A 75 -22.46 11.90 -2.56
C ALA A 75 -23.09 13.13 -3.23
#